data_AF-A0A536M0M5-F1
#
_entry.id   AF-A0A536M0M5-F1
#
_cell.length_a   1.000
_cell.length_b   1.000
_cell.length_c   1.000
_cell.angle_alpha   90.00
_cell.angle_beta   90.00
_cell.angle_gamma   90.00
#
_symmetry.space_group_name_H-M   'P 1'
#
loop_
_entity.id
_entity.type
_entity.pdbx_description
1 polymer ?
#
loop_
_entity_poly.entity_id
_entity_poly.type
_entity_poly.pdbx_seq_one_letter_code
_entity_poly.pdbx_strand_id
1 'polypeptide(L)'
;MNCNSRLEQWANRGTRLKASSLGSAAIRVSAYSASMVRACAVCGLPIPDGARYCPNCGAAAGPLVETEERKMVTVLFADLVDSTGLAQHLDAERSREVLGRFFDAASDELIALRGRPEKFIGDAVMAVFGLPHVHEDDALRAVRAGLAIRERVRRLSDELGLDRPLQVRIGIESGEAAIGRSPTGQLLVTGTVVNAAARLQAAAQVDQILVGATTQQLTATNVAYGRRRRVRAKGFDVSLDAYPVQEITARSARRTIPFVGRASEQAILGQSLGLASTTGRPVLVTVVGEAGIGKSRLAEELAAGVSAAVMILRGQSRSQTDTATFSPAATIIGDVAGIGPRDNPETIRARLHELVFRTTGESAAARTEKQLAMLFGLGESPDETAFVHEVQAGFISVIDGLARDHAVMLLFE
;
A
#
# COMPACT_ATOMS: atom_id res chain seq x y z
N MET A 1 -25.79 70.99 1.87
CA MET A 1 -25.12 69.96 1.05
C MET A 1 -25.73 68.63 1.49
N ASN A 2 -26.83 68.10 0.94
CA ASN A 2 -27.11 67.70 -0.45
C ASN A 2 -25.90 67.00 -1.09
N CYS A 3 -26.00 65.84 -1.75
CA CYS A 3 -27.13 65.04 -2.16
C CYS A 3 -26.57 63.79 -2.89
N ASN A 4 -27.36 62.71 -2.97
CA ASN A 4 -27.58 61.89 -4.18
C ASN A 4 -26.39 61.19 -4.88
N SER A 5 -26.40 59.88 -5.12
CA SER A 5 -27.39 59.08 -5.86
C SER A 5 -27.69 59.64 -7.28
N ARG A 6 -27.50 58.81 -8.30
CA ARG A 6 -27.84 59.00 -9.73
C ARG A 6 -26.87 59.73 -10.65
N LEU A 7 -26.25 58.95 -11.51
CA LEU A 7 -26.35 59.06 -12.97
C LEU A 7 -26.70 57.62 -13.43
N GLU A 8 -27.96 57.20 -13.58
CA GLU A 8 -28.96 57.67 -14.55
C GLU A 8 -28.38 57.99 -15.92
N GLN A 9 -28.49 57.00 -16.83
CA GLN A 9 -28.93 57.24 -18.20
C GLN A 9 -29.82 56.07 -18.68
N TRP A 10 -31.13 56.34 -18.63
CA TRP A 10 -32.10 56.13 -19.72
C TRP A 10 -32.38 54.67 -20.13
N ALA A 11 -33.47 54.03 -19.70
CA ALA A 11 -34.86 54.25 -20.14
C ALA A 11 -34.98 54.43 -21.68
N ASN A 12 -35.62 53.51 -22.41
CA ASN A 12 -37.08 53.49 -22.57
C ASN A 12 -37.56 52.49 -23.66
N ARG A 13 -38.85 52.11 -23.55
CA ARG A 13 -39.74 51.40 -24.51
C ARG A 13 -39.61 49.88 -24.49
N GLY A 14 -40.52 49.14 -23.85
CA GLY A 14 -41.95 48.97 -24.16
C GLY A 14 -42.11 47.44 -24.42
N THR A 15 -43.14 46.69 -24.04
CA THR A 15 -44.56 46.95 -23.86
C THR A 15 -45.14 45.71 -23.15
N ARG A 16 -46.15 45.88 -22.29
CA ARG A 16 -46.96 44.75 -21.79
C ARG A 16 -47.82 44.19 -22.92
N LEU A 17 -47.84 42.87 -23.08
CA LEU A 17 -48.99 42.15 -23.65
C LEU A 17 -49.23 40.88 -22.83
N LYS A 18 -50.46 40.75 -22.31
CA LYS A 18 -51.04 39.52 -21.78
C LYS A 18 -51.71 38.76 -22.92
N ALA A 19 -51.75 37.44 -22.74
CA ALA A 19 -52.74 36.46 -23.22
C ALA A 19 -52.37 35.55 -24.39
N SER A 20 -52.86 34.31 -24.21
CA SER A 20 -53.24 33.26 -25.16
C SER A 20 -52.16 32.44 -25.88
N SER A 21 -52.04 31.20 -25.41
CA SER A 21 -52.14 29.95 -26.20
C SER A 21 -51.65 29.94 -27.66
N LEU A 22 -50.64 29.13 -27.95
CA LEU A 22 -50.67 27.94 -28.83
C LEU A 22 -49.24 27.54 -29.17
N GLY A 23 -49.01 26.23 -29.22
CA GLY A 23 -47.69 25.62 -29.28
C GLY A 23 -46.90 25.91 -30.56
N SER A 24 -45.59 26.06 -30.40
CA SER A 24 -44.58 25.70 -31.38
C SER A 24 -43.25 25.53 -30.64
N ALA A 25 -42.73 24.31 -30.63
CA ALA A 25 -41.45 23.97 -30.02
C ALA A 25 -40.32 24.50 -30.90
N ALA A 26 -39.74 25.64 -30.54
CA ALA A 26 -38.46 26.10 -31.08
C ALA A 26 -37.32 25.49 -30.25
N ILE A 27 -36.73 24.40 -30.76
CA ILE A 27 -35.51 23.82 -30.22
C ILE A 27 -34.37 24.82 -30.47
N ARG A 28 -33.96 25.56 -29.42
CA ARG A 28 -32.67 26.25 -29.42
C ARG A 28 -31.58 25.25 -29.05
N VAL A 29 -30.82 24.81 -30.05
CA VAL A 29 -29.55 24.11 -29.82
C VAL A 29 -28.53 25.13 -29.34
N SER A 30 -28.39 25.25 -28.02
CA SER A 30 -27.24 25.92 -27.42
C SER A 30 -26.07 24.92 -27.48
N ALA A 31 -25.08 25.20 -28.32
CA ALA A 31 -23.82 24.47 -28.31
C ALA A 31 -23.17 24.64 -26.93
N TYR A 32 -23.32 23.64 -26.06
CA TYR A 32 -22.50 23.54 -24.86
C TYR A 32 -21.08 23.26 -25.33
N SER A 33 -20.25 24.30 -25.30
CA SER A 33 -18.80 24.15 -25.27
C SER A 33 -18.47 23.10 -24.20
N ALA A 34 -17.84 22.00 -24.60
CA ALA A 34 -17.41 20.94 -23.71
C ALA A 34 -16.36 21.53 -22.73
N SER A 35 -16.85 22.00 -21.58
CA SER A 35 -16.02 22.38 -20.44
C SER A 35 -15.15 21.18 -20.07
N MET A 36 -13.84 21.40 -20.15
CA MET A 36 -12.80 20.39 -20.16
C MET A 36 -12.58 19.94 -18.72
N VAL A 37 -13.38 18.97 -18.26
CA VAL A 37 -13.34 18.45 -16.89
C VAL A 37 -11.92 17.98 -16.54
N ARG A 38 -11.21 18.74 -15.71
CA ARG A 38 -9.86 18.40 -15.22
C ARG A 38 -9.99 17.29 -14.19
N ALA A 39 -9.04 16.36 -14.08
CA ALA A 39 -9.01 15.39 -13.00
C ALA A 39 -8.01 15.82 -11.91
N CYS A 40 -8.30 15.49 -10.65
CA CYS A 40 -7.44 15.83 -9.53
C CYS A 40 -6.13 15.05 -9.55
N ALA A 41 -5.01 15.76 -9.39
CA ALA A 41 -3.67 15.19 -9.28
C ALA A 41 -3.46 14.25 -8.06
N VAL A 42 -4.35 14.29 -7.07
CA VAL A 42 -4.23 13.52 -5.83
C VAL A 42 -5.24 12.37 -5.73
N CYS A 43 -6.49 12.57 -6.18
CA CYS A 43 -7.54 11.56 -6.06
C CYS A 43 -8.17 11.11 -7.39
N GLY A 44 -7.73 11.65 -8.53
CA GLY A 44 -8.20 11.23 -9.86
C GLY A 44 -9.62 11.68 -10.24
N LEU A 45 -10.40 12.20 -9.31
CA LEU A 45 -11.77 12.65 -9.56
C LEU A 45 -11.85 14.00 -10.28
N PRO A 46 -12.94 14.26 -11.02
CA PRO A 46 -13.14 15.51 -11.75
C PRO A 46 -13.11 16.73 -10.81
N ILE A 47 -12.37 17.75 -11.24
CA ILE A 47 -12.23 19.07 -10.64
C ILE A 47 -13.03 20.04 -11.53
N PRO A 48 -13.96 20.81 -10.95
CA PRO A 48 -14.66 21.89 -11.65
C PRO A 48 -13.69 22.93 -12.21
N ASP A 49 -14.01 23.48 -13.38
CA ASP A 49 -13.19 24.52 -14.01
C ASP A 49 -13.01 25.72 -13.05
N GLY A 50 -11.76 26.16 -12.88
CA GLY A 50 -11.39 27.28 -12.01
C GLY A 50 -11.20 26.96 -10.52
N ALA A 51 -11.41 25.72 -10.08
CA ALA A 51 -11.18 25.35 -8.69
C ALA A 51 -9.68 25.35 -8.34
N ARG A 52 -9.29 26.11 -7.30
CA ARG A 52 -7.91 26.14 -6.77
C ARG A 52 -7.57 24.92 -5.91
N TYR A 53 -8.59 24.23 -5.40
CA TYR A 53 -8.48 23.03 -4.57
C TYR A 53 -9.50 21.99 -5.04
N CYS A 54 -9.15 20.71 -4.95
CA CYS A 54 -10.06 19.61 -5.25
C CYS A 54 -11.20 19.56 -4.22
N PRO A 55 -12.48 19.59 -4.64
CA PRO A 55 -13.61 19.56 -3.71
C PRO A 55 -13.74 18.22 -2.98
N ASN A 56 -13.12 17.14 -3.49
CA ASN A 56 -13.22 15.81 -2.89
C ASN A 56 -12.10 15.51 -1.88
N CYS A 57 -10.87 15.95 -2.15
CA CYS A 57 -9.70 15.60 -1.30
C CYS A 57 -8.91 16.80 -0.76
N GLY A 58 -9.32 18.04 -1.07
CA GLY A 58 -8.66 19.25 -0.58
C GLY A 58 -7.30 19.59 -1.21
N ALA A 59 -6.80 18.77 -2.14
CA ALA A 59 -5.51 19.00 -2.79
C ALA A 59 -5.51 20.25 -3.68
N ALA A 60 -4.44 21.03 -3.64
CA ALA A 60 -4.27 22.18 -4.52
C ALA A 60 -4.23 21.76 -6.00
N ALA A 61 -5.01 22.43 -6.84
CA ALA A 61 -4.99 22.27 -8.29
C ALA A 61 -3.82 23.11 -8.85
N GLY A 62 -2.60 22.58 -8.75
CA GLY A 62 -1.38 23.23 -9.26
C GLY A 62 -1.23 23.19 -10.79
N PRO A 63 -0.29 23.98 -11.36
CA PRO A 63 -0.10 24.08 -12.80
C PRO A 63 0.38 22.76 -13.41
N LEU A 64 -0.03 22.57 -14.66
CA LEU A 64 0.17 21.37 -15.47
C LEU A 64 1.65 21.25 -15.87
N VAL A 65 2.18 20.03 -15.87
CA VAL A 65 3.53 19.70 -16.36
C VAL A 65 3.68 20.24 -17.79
N GLU A 66 4.43 21.34 -17.95
CA GLU A 66 4.66 22.04 -19.23
C GLU A 66 5.99 21.66 -19.91
N THR A 67 6.83 20.86 -19.25
CA THR A 67 8.15 20.48 -19.76
C THR A 67 8.31 18.98 -19.89
N GLU A 68 9.06 18.58 -20.92
CA GLU A 68 9.53 17.21 -21.16
C GLU A 68 10.51 16.83 -20.03
N GLU A 69 9.97 16.38 -18.90
CA GLU A 69 10.74 16.06 -17.70
C GLU A 69 11.07 14.57 -17.65
N ARG A 70 12.33 14.24 -17.36
CA ARG A 70 12.72 12.87 -17.00
C ARG A 70 12.37 12.62 -15.54
N LYS A 71 11.55 11.60 -15.29
CA LYS A 71 11.13 11.21 -13.94
C LYS A 71 11.37 9.73 -13.71
N MET A 72 11.70 9.41 -12.47
CA MET A 72 11.71 8.05 -11.95
C MET A 72 10.26 7.59 -11.80
N VAL A 73 9.82 6.62 -12.60
CA VAL A 73 8.44 6.11 -12.57
C VAL A 73 8.41 4.59 -12.41
N THR A 74 7.26 4.05 -12.01
CA THR A 74 7.00 2.61 -12.07
C THR A 74 5.86 2.35 -13.05
N VAL A 75 6.09 1.45 -14.00
CA VAL A 75 5.13 1.08 -15.04
C VAL A 75 4.61 -0.33 -14.76
N LEU A 76 3.29 -0.49 -14.80
CA LEU A 76 2.61 -1.78 -14.69
C LEU A 76 1.88 -2.06 -16.01
N PHE A 77 2.03 -3.27 -16.51
CA PHE A 77 1.21 -3.84 -17.57
C PHE A 77 0.43 -5.03 -17.03
N ALA A 78 -0.87 -5.08 -17.27
CA ALA A 78 -1.74 -6.19 -16.95
C ALA A 78 -2.55 -6.58 -18.19
N ASP A 79 -2.59 -7.86 -18.51
CA ASP A 79 -3.20 -8.37 -19.73
C ASP A 79 -3.94 -9.68 -19.45
N LEU A 80 -5.04 -9.90 -20.17
CA LEU A 80 -5.82 -11.13 -20.05
C LEU A 80 -5.16 -12.27 -20.83
N VAL A 81 -5.06 -13.42 -20.19
CA VAL A 81 -4.57 -14.63 -20.85
C VAL A 81 -5.58 -15.08 -21.88
N ASP A 82 -5.12 -15.30 -23.12
CA ASP A 82 -5.91 -15.84 -24.22
C ASP A 82 -7.18 -15.02 -24.53
N SER A 83 -7.08 -13.69 -24.42
CA SER A 83 -8.11 -12.73 -24.83
C SER A 83 -8.62 -12.97 -26.26
N THR A 84 -7.72 -13.40 -27.15
CA THR A 84 -8.04 -13.71 -28.55
C THR A 84 -8.84 -15.00 -28.68
N GLY A 85 -8.50 -16.02 -27.88
CA GLY A 85 -9.31 -17.23 -27.75
C GLY A 85 -10.68 -16.93 -27.14
N LEU A 86 -10.74 -16.03 -26.16
CA LEU A 86 -12.00 -15.57 -25.55
C LEU A 86 -12.95 -14.98 -26.61
N ALA A 87 -12.41 -14.14 -27.50
CA ALA A 87 -13.15 -13.52 -28.61
C ALA A 87 -13.57 -14.51 -29.72
N GLN A 88 -12.99 -15.70 -29.77
CA GLN A 88 -13.37 -16.77 -30.70
C GLN A 88 -14.45 -17.71 -30.14
N HIS A 89 -14.51 -17.86 -28.81
CA HIS A 89 -15.45 -18.77 -28.15
C HIS A 89 -16.71 -18.06 -27.65
N LEU A 90 -16.65 -16.75 -27.43
CA LEU A 90 -17.80 -15.91 -27.11
C LEU A 90 -18.23 -15.12 -28.35
N ASP A 91 -19.51 -14.75 -28.41
CA ASP A 91 -19.95 -13.77 -29.42
C ASP A 91 -19.28 -12.40 -29.18
N ALA A 92 -19.31 -11.54 -30.19
CA ALA A 92 -18.64 -10.24 -30.15
C ALA A 92 -19.19 -9.33 -29.05
N GLU A 93 -20.48 -9.44 -28.72
CA GLU A 93 -21.17 -8.61 -27.74
C GLU A 93 -20.77 -8.99 -26.32
N ARG A 94 -20.79 -10.29 -26.01
CA ARG A 94 -20.36 -10.86 -24.73
C ARG A 94 -18.87 -10.68 -24.51
N SER A 95 -18.05 -10.87 -25.55
CA SER A 95 -16.61 -10.60 -25.48
C SER A 95 -16.34 -9.14 -25.09
N ARG A 96 -17.08 -8.20 -25.69
CA ARG A 96 -16.92 -6.78 -25.42
C ARG A 96 -17.39 -6.39 -24.01
N GLU A 97 -18.44 -7.02 -23.51
CA GLU A 97 -18.89 -6.88 -22.12
C GLU A 97 -17.83 -7.37 -21.13
N VAL A 98 -17.30 -8.58 -21.33
CA VAL A 98 -16.28 -9.18 -20.46
C VAL A 98 -15.01 -8.33 -20.42
N LEU A 99 -14.52 -7.90 -21.59
CA LEU A 99 -13.35 -7.03 -21.69
C LEU A 99 -13.60 -5.68 -21.00
N GLY A 100 -14.78 -5.08 -21.20
CA GLY A 100 -15.17 -3.84 -20.52
C GLY A 100 -15.12 -3.98 -19.00
N ARG A 101 -15.70 -5.06 -18.45
CA ARG A 101 -15.72 -5.32 -17.01
C ARG A 101 -14.33 -5.59 -16.44
N PHE A 102 -13.46 -6.27 -17.21
CA PHE A 102 -12.06 -6.43 -16.84
C PHE A 102 -11.33 -5.08 -16.77
N PHE A 103 -11.50 -4.22 -17.79
CA PHE A 103 -10.87 -2.91 -17.83
C PHE A 103 -11.31 -2.01 -16.68
N ASP A 104 -12.61 -2.01 -16.36
CA ASP A 104 -13.15 -1.24 -15.24
C ASP A 104 -12.57 -1.76 -13.92
N ALA A 105 -12.62 -3.07 -13.68
CA ALA A 105 -12.11 -3.69 -12.46
C ALA A 105 -10.61 -3.45 -12.27
N ALA A 106 -9.80 -3.57 -13.33
CA ALA A 106 -8.38 -3.29 -13.24
C ALA A 106 -8.10 -1.80 -12.99
N SER A 107 -8.85 -0.90 -13.64
CA SER A 107 -8.70 0.55 -13.48
C SER A 107 -9.04 0.99 -12.05
N ASP A 108 -10.07 0.43 -11.44
CA ASP A 108 -10.47 0.74 -10.06
C ASP A 108 -9.36 0.40 -9.06
N GLU A 109 -8.75 -0.79 -9.18
CA GLU A 109 -7.64 -1.21 -8.30
C GLU A 109 -6.39 -0.35 -8.49
N LEU A 110 -6.11 0.06 -9.74
CA LEU A 110 -5.00 0.97 -10.05
C LEU A 110 -5.21 2.34 -9.43
N ILE A 111 -6.40 2.93 -9.62
CA ILE A 111 -6.75 4.25 -9.08
C ILE A 111 -6.72 4.23 -7.54
N ALA A 112 -7.23 3.17 -6.91
CA ALA A 112 -7.22 3.00 -5.46
C ALA A 112 -5.80 3.06 -4.87
N LEU A 113 -4.80 2.61 -5.64
CA LEU A 113 -3.38 2.64 -5.27
C LEU A 113 -2.60 3.79 -5.91
N ARG A 114 -3.30 4.81 -6.43
CA ARG A 114 -2.74 6.02 -7.05
C ARG A 114 -1.88 5.73 -8.28
N GLY A 115 -2.08 4.58 -8.91
CA GLY A 115 -1.63 4.35 -10.27
C GLY A 115 -2.52 5.16 -11.22
N ARG A 116 -1.91 5.74 -12.25
CA ARG A 116 -2.64 6.40 -13.33
C ARG A 116 -2.82 5.41 -14.47
N PRO A 117 -4.03 4.90 -14.73
CA PRO A 117 -4.29 4.06 -15.89
C PRO A 117 -4.05 4.87 -17.17
N GLU A 118 -3.32 4.29 -18.11
CA GLU A 118 -3.12 4.80 -19.45
C GLU A 118 -3.71 3.78 -20.44
N LYS A 119 -4.45 4.28 -21.43
CA LYS A 119 -5.13 3.40 -22.39
C LYS A 119 -4.13 3.00 -23.47
N PHE A 120 -3.73 1.73 -23.48
CA PHE A 120 -3.05 1.16 -24.64
C PHE A 120 -4.06 0.51 -25.58
N ILE A 121 -3.73 0.51 -26.87
CA ILE A 121 -4.58 -0.04 -27.93
C ILE A 121 -4.53 -1.58 -27.84
N GLY A 122 -5.65 -2.21 -27.48
CA GLY A 122 -5.78 -3.67 -27.39
C GLY A 122 -6.53 -4.14 -26.15
N ASP A 123 -6.04 -5.23 -25.57
CA ASP A 123 -6.53 -6.00 -24.41
C ASP A 123 -5.74 -5.74 -23.12
N ALA A 124 -4.58 -5.09 -23.21
CA ALA A 124 -3.71 -4.81 -22.07
C ALA A 124 -4.01 -3.45 -21.41
N VAL A 125 -4.02 -3.43 -20.08
CA VAL A 125 -4.04 -2.24 -19.22
C VAL A 125 -2.62 -1.83 -18.90
N MET A 126 -2.28 -0.57 -19.20
CA MET A 126 -1.04 0.06 -18.74
C MET A 126 -1.37 1.03 -17.61
N ALA A 127 -0.48 1.13 -16.62
CA ALA A 127 -0.55 2.16 -15.62
C ALA A 127 0.82 2.68 -15.24
N VAL A 128 0.86 3.94 -14.81
CA VAL A 128 2.09 4.60 -14.38
C VAL A 128 1.92 5.15 -12.97
N PHE A 129 2.86 4.80 -12.10
CA PHE A 129 3.00 5.31 -10.75
C PHE A 129 4.15 6.34 -10.71
N GLY A 130 4.02 7.35 -9.85
CA GLY A 130 4.95 8.47 -9.76
C GLY A 130 4.61 9.68 -10.62
N LEU A 131 3.36 9.75 -11.13
CA LEU A 131 2.85 10.89 -11.87
C LEU A 131 1.52 11.38 -11.29
N PRO A 132 1.32 12.72 -11.21
CA PRO A 132 2.26 13.79 -11.57
C PRO A 132 3.40 14.00 -10.56
N HIS A 133 3.29 13.38 -9.37
CA HIS A 133 4.26 13.45 -8.29
C HIS A 133 4.88 12.07 -8.05
N VAL A 134 6.20 12.03 -7.90
CA VAL A 134 6.96 10.82 -7.55
C VAL A 134 6.87 10.61 -6.04
N HIS A 135 6.68 9.36 -5.63
CA HIS A 135 6.66 8.91 -4.25
C HIS A 135 7.66 7.77 -4.04
N GLU A 136 8.24 7.68 -2.85
CA GLU A 136 9.21 6.62 -2.51
C GLU A 136 8.58 5.21 -2.56
N ASP A 137 7.27 5.11 -2.36
CA ASP A 137 6.53 3.84 -2.31
C ASP A 137 5.82 3.48 -3.63
N ASP A 138 6.07 4.19 -4.73
CA ASP A 138 5.41 3.94 -6.03
C ASP A 138 5.63 2.52 -6.54
N ALA A 139 6.86 2.00 -6.42
CA ALA A 139 7.18 0.63 -6.81
C ALA A 139 6.36 -0.39 -5.99
N LEU A 140 6.21 -0.14 -4.68
CA LEU A 140 5.44 -1.01 -3.79
C LEU A 140 3.94 -0.95 -4.12
N ARG A 141 3.40 0.25 -4.36
CA ARG A 141 2.00 0.44 -4.76
C ARG A 141 1.68 -0.29 -6.07
N ALA A 142 2.58 -0.24 -7.04
CA ALA A 142 2.44 -0.99 -8.29
C ALA A 142 2.35 -2.50 -8.04
N VAL A 143 3.22 -3.06 -7.20
CA VAL A 143 3.17 -4.49 -6.84
C VAL A 143 1.85 -4.85 -6.15
N ARG A 144 1.38 -4.00 -5.21
CA ARG A 144 0.06 -4.20 -4.57
C ARG A 144 -1.07 -4.18 -5.57
N ALA A 145 -1.04 -3.26 -6.53
CA ALA A 145 -2.08 -3.14 -7.54
C ALA A 145 -2.11 -4.39 -8.41
N GLY A 146 -0.95 -4.91 -8.81
CA GLY A 146 -0.88 -6.17 -9.54
C GLY A 146 -1.54 -7.33 -8.77
N LEU A 147 -1.27 -7.44 -7.48
CA LEU A 147 -1.88 -8.48 -6.63
C LEU A 147 -3.39 -8.31 -6.49
N ALA A 148 -3.86 -7.07 -6.31
CA ALA A 148 -5.28 -6.74 -6.19
C ALA A 148 -6.03 -7.02 -7.51
N ILE A 149 -5.48 -6.60 -8.65
CA ILE A 149 -6.03 -6.89 -9.99
C ILE A 149 -6.19 -8.40 -10.17
N ARG A 150 -5.15 -9.19 -9.88
CA ARG A 150 -5.22 -10.65 -10.01
C ARG A 150 -6.37 -11.26 -9.21
N GLU A 151 -6.53 -10.85 -7.95
CA GLU A 151 -7.62 -11.35 -7.10
C GLU A 151 -9.00 -10.86 -7.56
N ARG A 152 -9.10 -9.59 -7.99
CA ARG A 152 -10.35 -9.01 -8.49
C ARG A 152 -10.83 -9.70 -9.77
N VAL A 153 -9.91 -9.99 -10.70
CA VAL A 153 -10.23 -10.68 -11.96
C VAL A 153 -10.65 -12.13 -11.72
N ARG A 154 -10.03 -12.81 -10.75
CA ARG A 154 -10.49 -14.14 -10.33
C ARG A 154 -11.95 -14.13 -9.91
N ARG A 155 -12.35 -13.18 -9.05
CA ARG A 155 -13.75 -13.01 -8.61
C ARG A 155 -14.69 -12.58 -9.73
N LEU A 156 -14.22 -11.75 -10.65
CA LEU A 156 -15.01 -11.30 -11.79
C LEU A 156 -15.44 -12.46 -12.68
N SER A 157 -14.61 -13.51 -12.78
CA SER A 157 -14.96 -14.73 -13.50
C SER A 157 -16.21 -15.39 -12.95
N ASP A 158 -16.30 -15.46 -11.62
CA ASP A 158 -17.45 -16.03 -10.90
C ASP A 158 -18.69 -15.12 -11.05
N GLU A 159 -18.51 -13.80 -10.92
CA GLU A 159 -19.58 -12.80 -11.08
C GLU A 159 -20.21 -12.84 -12.49
N LEU A 160 -19.41 -13.11 -13.51
CA LEU A 160 -19.86 -13.17 -14.90
C LEU A 160 -20.34 -14.57 -15.33
N GLY A 161 -20.23 -15.57 -14.45
CA GLY A 161 -20.66 -16.94 -14.72
C GLY A 161 -19.93 -17.58 -15.90
N LEU A 162 -18.64 -17.31 -16.06
CA LEU A 162 -17.86 -17.83 -17.18
C LEU A 162 -17.46 -19.29 -16.94
N ASP A 163 -17.59 -20.15 -17.96
CA ASP A 163 -17.16 -21.56 -17.90
C ASP A 163 -15.66 -21.72 -17.67
N ARG A 164 -14.88 -20.71 -18.07
CA ARG A 164 -13.43 -20.65 -17.87
C ARG A 164 -13.08 -19.40 -17.06
N PRO A 165 -12.22 -19.53 -16.03
CA PRO A 165 -11.79 -18.37 -15.26
C PRO A 165 -10.99 -17.42 -16.15
N LEU A 166 -11.23 -16.12 -15.97
CA LEU A 166 -10.34 -15.07 -16.44
C LEU A 166 -9.04 -15.12 -15.65
N GLN A 167 -7.94 -15.03 -16.37
CA GLN A 167 -6.60 -15.11 -15.81
C GLN A 167 -5.78 -13.96 -16.36
N VAL A 168 -4.81 -13.48 -15.58
CA VAL A 168 -4.03 -12.30 -15.95
C VAL A 168 -2.53 -12.57 -15.92
N ARG A 169 -1.80 -11.82 -16.75
CA ARG A 169 -0.34 -11.71 -16.70
C ARG A 169 0.02 -10.29 -16.37
N ILE A 170 0.95 -10.10 -15.43
CA ILE A 170 1.34 -8.77 -14.97
C ILE A 170 2.85 -8.61 -15.01
N GLY A 171 3.31 -7.50 -15.56
CA GLY A 171 4.71 -7.09 -15.63
C GLY A 171 4.91 -5.71 -15.03
N ILE A 172 5.92 -5.55 -14.18
CA ILE A 172 6.18 -4.29 -13.48
C ILE A 172 7.67 -3.95 -13.57
N GLU A 173 8.00 -2.72 -13.98
CA GLU A 173 9.37 -2.21 -13.95
C GLU A 173 9.41 -0.76 -13.49
N SER A 174 10.51 -0.40 -12.82
CA SER A 174 10.81 0.96 -12.38
C SER A 174 12.03 1.48 -13.14
N GLY A 175 11.90 2.67 -13.72
CA GLY A 175 12.94 3.22 -14.60
C GLY A 175 12.70 4.69 -14.93
N GLU A 176 13.73 5.37 -15.41
CA GLU A 176 13.57 6.73 -15.92
C GLU A 176 12.68 6.72 -17.17
N ALA A 177 11.71 7.62 -17.20
CA ALA A 177 10.89 7.89 -18.38
C ALA A 177 10.82 9.39 -18.64
N ALA A 178 10.84 9.76 -19.92
CA ALA A 178 10.51 11.10 -20.37
C ALA A 178 8.98 11.23 -20.41
N ILE A 179 8.50 12.29 -19.76
CA ILE A 179 7.07 12.58 -19.61
C ILE A 179 6.73 13.80 -20.45
N GLY A 180 5.76 13.65 -21.34
CA GLY A 180 5.27 14.73 -22.19
C GLY A 180 3.75 14.71 -22.33
N ARG A 181 3.23 15.58 -23.21
CA ARG A 181 1.84 15.53 -23.67
C ARG A 181 1.79 15.34 -25.18
N SER A 182 0.91 14.45 -25.62
CA SER A 182 0.47 14.37 -27.02
C SER A 182 -0.16 15.70 -27.46
N PRO A 183 -0.17 16.02 -28.77
CA PRO A 183 -0.97 17.11 -29.32
C PRO A 183 -2.46 17.09 -28.92
N THR A 184 -3.00 15.92 -28.57
CA THR A 184 -4.37 15.73 -28.06
C THR A 184 -4.51 15.92 -26.54
N GLY A 185 -3.43 16.29 -25.85
CA GLY A 185 -3.39 16.53 -24.41
C GLY A 185 -3.23 15.29 -23.54
N GLN A 186 -3.11 14.10 -24.15
CA GLN A 186 -2.87 12.83 -23.45
C GLN A 186 -1.44 12.76 -22.88
N LEU A 187 -1.26 12.07 -21.76
CA LEU A 187 0.06 11.89 -21.15
C LEU A 187 0.89 10.94 -22.02
N LEU A 188 2.08 11.37 -22.41
CA LEU A 188 3.02 10.54 -23.13
C LEU A 188 4.13 10.12 -22.15
N VAL A 189 4.31 8.81 -21.97
CA VAL A 189 5.39 8.24 -21.18
C VAL A 189 6.27 7.43 -22.11
N THR A 190 7.51 7.86 -22.29
CA THR A 190 8.48 7.18 -23.18
C THR A 190 9.74 6.83 -22.41
N GLY A 191 10.21 5.59 -22.59
CA GLY A 191 11.40 5.12 -21.91
C GLY A 191 11.59 3.63 -22.07
N THR A 192 12.80 3.15 -21.81
CA THR A 192 13.13 1.72 -21.81
C THR A 192 12.32 0.97 -20.75
N VAL A 193 11.91 1.64 -19.67
CA VAL A 193 11.03 1.11 -18.61
C VAL A 193 9.68 0.61 -19.13
N VAL A 194 9.06 1.33 -20.06
CA VAL A 194 7.75 0.93 -20.63
C VAL A 194 7.89 -0.38 -21.40
N ASN A 195 8.93 -0.47 -22.22
CA ASN A 195 9.23 -1.67 -22.99
C ASN A 195 9.63 -2.85 -22.09
N ALA A 196 10.37 -2.59 -21.01
CA ALA A 196 10.76 -3.62 -20.05
C ALA A 196 9.55 -4.19 -19.30
N ALA A 197 8.64 -3.35 -18.81
CA ALA A 197 7.42 -3.78 -18.13
C ALA A 197 6.52 -4.62 -19.06
N ALA A 198 6.34 -4.21 -20.32
CA ALA A 198 5.60 -4.99 -21.31
C ALA A 198 6.25 -6.36 -21.59
N ARG A 199 7.59 -6.42 -21.68
CA ARG A 199 8.31 -7.69 -21.85
C ARG A 199 8.16 -8.62 -20.66
N LEU A 200 8.19 -8.08 -19.44
CA LEU A 200 7.97 -8.85 -18.21
C LEU A 200 6.56 -9.43 -18.19
N GLN A 201 5.54 -8.66 -18.58
CA GLN A 201 4.16 -9.14 -18.69
C GLN A 201 4.05 -10.27 -19.72
N ALA A 202 4.61 -10.09 -20.92
CA ALA A 202 4.56 -11.09 -21.98
C ALA A 202 5.29 -12.40 -21.61
N ALA A 203 6.32 -12.32 -20.77
CA ALA A 203 7.06 -13.47 -20.27
C ALA A 203 6.44 -14.14 -19.02
N ALA A 204 5.46 -13.50 -18.39
CA ALA A 204 4.82 -14.01 -17.20
C ALA A 204 3.99 -15.27 -17.53
N GLN A 205 4.02 -16.24 -16.63
CA GLN A 205 3.09 -17.36 -16.66
C GLN A 205 1.67 -16.89 -16.31
N VAL A 206 0.69 -17.75 -16.56
CA VAL A 206 -0.70 -17.51 -16.18
C VAL A 206 -0.80 -17.18 -14.68
N ASP A 207 -1.50 -16.11 -14.33
CA ASP A 207 -1.68 -15.55 -12.97
C ASP A 207 -0.37 -15.15 -12.25
N GLN A 208 0.72 -15.04 -13.01
CA GLN A 208 2.01 -14.62 -12.50
C GLN A 208 2.20 -13.11 -12.63
N ILE A 209 2.83 -12.55 -11.60
CA ILE A 209 3.31 -11.17 -11.58
C ILE A 209 4.83 -11.25 -11.62
N LEU A 210 5.44 -10.67 -12.66
CA LEU A 210 6.89 -10.53 -12.77
C LEU A 210 7.28 -9.09 -12.55
N VAL A 211 8.25 -8.86 -11.68
CA VAL A 211 8.91 -7.56 -11.56
C VAL A 211 10.32 -7.62 -12.13
N GLY A 212 10.79 -6.49 -12.63
CA GLY A 212 12.17 -6.32 -13.05
C GLY A 212 13.13 -6.05 -11.90
N ALA A 213 14.42 -5.94 -12.22
CA ALA A 213 15.48 -5.82 -11.22
C ALA A 213 15.37 -4.53 -10.38
N THR A 214 15.04 -3.40 -11.00
CA THR A 214 14.95 -2.12 -10.28
C THR A 214 13.74 -2.12 -9.34
N THR A 215 12.56 -2.56 -9.82
CA THR A 215 11.39 -2.69 -8.94
C THR A 215 11.65 -3.66 -7.78
N GLN A 216 12.33 -4.78 -8.02
CA GLN A 216 12.68 -5.73 -6.97
C GLN A 216 13.57 -5.09 -5.90
N GLN A 217 14.59 -4.34 -6.30
CA GLN A 217 15.48 -3.65 -5.35
C GLN A 217 14.73 -2.63 -4.49
N LEU A 218 13.83 -1.83 -5.11
CA LEU A 218 13.04 -0.82 -4.43
C LEU A 218 12.02 -1.40 -3.42
N THR A 219 11.68 -2.68 -3.55
CA THR A 219 10.60 -3.32 -2.76
C THR A 219 11.07 -4.56 -2.01
N ALA A 220 12.37 -4.88 -2.03
CA ALA A 220 12.95 -6.09 -1.46
C ALA A 220 12.64 -6.30 0.04
N THR A 221 12.42 -5.22 0.78
CA THR A 221 12.09 -5.26 2.21
C THR A 221 10.59 -5.47 2.48
N ASN A 222 9.74 -5.34 1.47
CA ASN A 222 8.29 -5.35 1.58
C ASN A 222 7.60 -6.48 0.80
N VAL A 223 8.30 -7.12 -0.12
CA VAL A 223 7.74 -8.13 -1.02
C VAL A 223 8.64 -9.37 -1.01
N ALA A 224 8.03 -10.53 -0.82
CA ALA A 224 8.70 -11.81 -0.98
C ALA A 224 8.71 -12.21 -2.45
N TYR A 225 9.89 -12.60 -2.93
CA TYR A 225 10.13 -12.96 -4.33
C TYR A 225 10.54 -14.42 -4.47
N GLY A 226 10.03 -15.06 -5.52
CA GLY A 226 10.51 -16.35 -5.97
C GLY A 226 11.90 -16.26 -6.61
N ARG A 227 12.42 -17.42 -7.04
CA ARG A 227 13.76 -17.52 -7.66
C ARG A 227 13.86 -16.63 -8.90
N ARG A 228 14.94 -15.82 -8.97
CA ARG A 228 15.29 -14.99 -10.13
C ARG A 228 15.33 -15.82 -11.41
N ARG A 229 14.74 -15.30 -12.49
CA ARG A 229 14.73 -15.90 -13.83
C ARG A 229 15.24 -14.89 -14.85
N ARG A 230 15.99 -15.37 -15.86
CA ARG A 230 16.22 -14.58 -17.07
C ARG A 230 15.13 -14.88 -18.07
N VAL A 231 14.39 -13.85 -18.47
CA VAL A 231 13.29 -13.97 -19.42
C VAL A 231 13.65 -13.32 -20.76
N ARG A 232 13.23 -13.98 -21.84
CA ARG A 232 13.20 -13.40 -23.19
C ARG A 232 11.76 -13.40 -23.66
N ALA A 233 11.26 -12.26 -24.10
CA ALA A 233 9.95 -12.14 -24.71
C ALA A 233 10.09 -12.30 -26.24
N LYS A 234 9.12 -13.00 -26.85
CA LYS A 234 9.09 -13.22 -28.30
C LYS A 234 9.06 -11.85 -29.01
N GLY A 235 10.01 -11.62 -29.92
CA GLY A 235 10.16 -10.34 -30.62
C GLY A 235 11.20 -9.37 -30.04
N PHE A 236 11.99 -9.78 -29.04
CA PHE A 236 13.02 -8.93 -28.41
C PHE A 236 14.32 -9.69 -28.12
N ASP A 237 15.48 -9.13 -28.51
CA ASP A 237 16.79 -9.80 -28.43
C ASP A 237 17.46 -9.75 -27.04
N VAL A 238 17.07 -8.83 -26.17
CA VAL A 238 17.71 -8.60 -24.86
C VAL A 238 16.97 -9.36 -23.75
N SER A 239 17.70 -10.17 -22.98
CA SER A 239 17.16 -10.87 -21.79
C SER A 239 17.08 -9.93 -20.59
N LEU A 240 15.98 -10.03 -19.83
CA LEU A 240 15.77 -9.28 -18.59
C LEU A 240 15.81 -10.20 -17.38
N ASP A 241 16.34 -9.71 -16.26
CA ASP A 241 16.18 -10.36 -14.95
C ASP A 241 14.76 -10.09 -14.44
N ALA A 242 14.06 -11.16 -14.09
CA ALA A 242 12.68 -11.14 -13.64
C ALA A 242 12.52 -11.90 -12.32
N TYR A 243 11.69 -11.35 -11.44
CA TYR A 243 11.46 -11.86 -10.09
C TYR A 243 9.97 -12.11 -9.90
N PRO A 244 9.53 -13.36 -9.71
CA PRO A 244 8.13 -13.67 -9.46
C PRO A 244 7.70 -13.14 -8.10
N VAL A 245 6.62 -12.37 -8.05
CA VAL A 245 6.01 -11.92 -6.77
C VAL A 245 5.29 -13.10 -6.13
N GLN A 246 5.58 -13.40 -4.87
CA GLN A 246 4.88 -14.42 -4.08
C GLN A 246 3.83 -13.77 -3.18
N GLU A 247 4.27 -12.91 -2.27
CA GLU A 247 3.42 -12.27 -1.28
C GLU A 247 3.96 -10.89 -0.86
N ILE A 248 3.06 -10.05 -0.35
CA ILE A 248 3.41 -8.82 0.36
C ILE A 248 3.71 -9.23 1.81
N THR A 249 4.88 -8.86 2.32
CA THR A 249 5.23 -9.20 3.71
C THR A 249 4.27 -8.49 4.68
N ALA A 250 3.94 -9.15 5.81
CA ALA A 250 3.01 -8.63 6.82
C ALA A 250 3.35 -7.20 7.30
N ARG A 251 4.62 -6.78 7.19
CA ARG A 251 5.13 -5.44 7.52
C ARG A 251 4.56 -4.32 6.63
N SER A 252 3.93 -4.64 5.49
CA SER A 252 3.56 -3.63 4.49
C SER A 252 2.07 -3.58 4.12
N ALA A 253 1.22 -4.51 4.57
CA ALA A 253 -0.23 -4.46 4.30
C ALA A 253 -0.96 -3.18 4.81
N ARG A 254 -0.33 -2.38 5.68
CA ARG A 254 -0.94 -1.21 6.35
C ARG A 254 -0.57 0.18 5.78
N ARG A 255 0.22 0.26 4.70
CA ARG A 255 0.71 1.55 4.13
C ARG A 255 -0.11 2.07 2.94
N THR A 256 -1.42 2.29 3.07
CA THR A 256 -2.28 2.80 1.97
C THR A 256 -2.65 4.27 2.11
N ILE A 257 -2.41 4.90 3.27
CA ILE A 257 -2.71 6.31 3.53
C ILE A 257 -1.41 7.03 3.91
N PRO A 258 -1.04 8.14 3.24
CA PRO A 258 0.10 8.97 3.63
C PRO A 258 0.00 9.36 5.10
N PHE A 259 1.08 9.16 5.86
CA PHE A 259 1.12 9.55 7.27
C PHE A 259 1.42 11.05 7.38
N VAL A 260 0.36 11.86 7.43
CA VAL A 260 0.45 13.33 7.41
C VAL A 260 0.02 13.91 8.75
N GLY A 261 0.65 15.02 9.15
CA GLY A 261 0.21 15.81 10.31
C GLY A 261 0.63 15.26 11.68
N ARG A 262 1.63 14.38 11.73
CA ARG A 262 2.14 13.74 12.97
C ARG A 262 3.66 13.82 13.13
N ALA A 263 4.28 14.80 12.47
CA ALA A 263 5.73 14.98 12.48
C ALA A 263 6.27 15.27 13.90
N SER A 264 5.52 16.00 14.71
CA SER A 264 5.88 16.31 16.09
C SER A 264 5.92 15.05 16.96
N GLU A 265 4.91 14.19 16.86
CA GLU A 265 4.87 12.92 17.60
C GLU A 265 5.96 11.96 17.14
N GLN A 266 6.23 11.88 15.83
CA GLN A 266 7.36 11.09 15.32
C GLN A 266 8.70 11.61 15.83
N ALA A 267 8.89 12.94 15.87
CA ALA A 267 10.11 13.53 16.40
C ALA A 267 10.30 13.21 17.89
N ILE A 268 9.23 13.29 18.71
CA ILE A 268 9.27 12.92 20.13
C ILE A 268 9.67 11.44 20.27
N LEU A 269 9.02 10.54 19.53
CA LEU A 269 9.30 9.10 19.59
C LEU A 269 10.73 8.78 19.14
N GLY A 270 11.20 9.41 18.06
CA GLY A 270 12.57 9.26 17.57
C GLY A 270 13.61 9.77 18.59
N GLN A 271 13.35 10.90 19.24
CA GLN A 271 14.21 11.43 20.30
C GLN A 271 14.22 10.53 21.53
N SER A 272 13.07 9.98 21.94
CA SER A 272 12.99 9.01 23.04
C SER A 272 13.81 7.74 22.75
N LEU A 273 13.74 7.23 21.53
CA LEU A 273 14.56 6.08 21.10
C LEU A 273 16.05 6.43 21.08
N GLY A 274 16.41 7.62 20.59
CA GLY A 274 17.78 8.13 20.63
C GLY A 274 18.32 8.27 22.06
N LEU A 275 17.51 8.79 22.99
CA LEU A 275 17.85 8.89 24.40
C LEU A 275 18.07 7.51 25.04
N ALA A 276 17.19 6.55 24.79
CA ALA A 276 17.35 5.19 25.28
C ALA A 276 18.64 4.55 24.76
N SER A 277 18.90 4.71 23.46
CA SER A 277 20.10 4.16 22.80
C SER A 277 21.41 4.80 23.30
N THR A 278 21.40 6.10 23.60
CA THR A 278 22.60 6.83 24.04
C THR A 278 22.89 6.70 25.53
N THR A 279 21.85 6.64 26.37
CA THR A 279 22.01 6.57 27.82
C THR A 279 22.04 5.15 28.35
N GLY A 280 21.61 4.16 27.55
CA GLY A 280 21.41 2.78 27.99
C GLY A 280 20.30 2.63 29.03
N ARG A 281 19.46 3.66 29.22
CA ARG A 281 18.34 3.63 30.17
C ARG A 281 17.02 3.36 29.45
N PRO A 282 16.14 2.52 30.02
CA PRO A 282 14.83 2.27 29.43
C PRO A 282 13.98 3.54 29.42
N VAL A 283 13.29 3.79 28.31
CA VAL A 283 12.34 4.91 28.15
C VAL A 283 10.98 4.31 27.82
N LEU A 284 9.98 4.56 28.68
CA LEU A 284 8.60 4.17 28.44
C LEU A 284 7.86 5.33 27.77
N VAL A 285 7.23 5.05 26.63
CA VAL A 285 6.34 6.00 25.96
C VAL A 285 4.96 5.38 25.80
N THR A 286 3.94 6.06 26.33
CA THR A 286 2.54 5.66 26.20
C THR A 286 1.83 6.56 25.20
N VAL A 287 1.33 5.99 24.11
CA VAL A 287 0.54 6.73 23.11
C VAL A 287 -0.94 6.63 23.47
N VAL A 288 -1.52 7.75 23.92
CA VAL A 288 -2.94 7.85 24.29
C VAL A 288 -3.70 8.63 23.23
N GLY A 289 -4.95 8.22 22.94
CA GLY A 289 -5.83 8.91 22.00
C GLY A 289 -7.07 8.09 21.68
N GLU A 290 -8.04 8.70 21.01
CA GLU A 290 -9.31 8.07 20.64
C GLU A 290 -9.12 6.83 19.75
N ALA A 291 -10.10 5.92 19.75
CA ALA A 291 -10.08 4.77 18.85
C ALA A 291 -10.07 5.24 17.38
N GLY A 292 -9.27 4.58 16.53
CA GLY A 292 -9.17 4.95 15.11
C GLY A 292 -8.28 6.16 14.80
N ILE A 293 -7.78 6.91 15.80
CA ILE A 293 -6.95 8.12 15.58
C ILE A 293 -5.56 7.86 14.95
N GLY A 294 -5.21 6.59 14.73
CA GLY A 294 -3.93 6.18 14.11
C GLY A 294 -2.80 5.85 15.08
N LYS A 295 -3.09 5.46 16.34
CA LYS A 295 -2.05 5.08 17.33
C LYS A 295 -1.14 3.95 16.82
N SER A 296 -1.73 2.84 16.35
CA SER A 296 -0.97 1.71 15.79
C SER A 296 -0.20 2.14 14.54
N ARG A 297 -0.78 3.04 13.72
CA ARG A 297 -0.11 3.59 12.55
C ARG A 297 1.13 4.41 12.93
N LEU A 298 1.05 5.24 13.97
CA LEU A 298 2.18 6.01 14.49
C LEU A 298 3.32 5.09 14.97
N ALA A 299 2.98 4.03 15.70
CA ALA A 299 3.94 3.04 16.16
C ALA A 299 4.62 2.29 14.99
N GLU A 300 3.85 1.91 13.98
CA GLU A 300 4.37 1.27 12.76
C GLU A 300 5.31 2.17 11.97
N GLU A 301 4.99 3.46 11.85
CA GLU A 301 5.85 4.42 11.16
C GLU A 301 7.16 4.65 11.91
N LEU A 302 7.13 4.69 13.25
CA LEU A 302 8.36 4.68 14.04
C LEU A 302 9.18 3.42 13.73
N ALA A 303 8.59 2.23 13.89
CA ALA A 303 9.25 0.94 13.65
C ALA A 303 9.75 0.74 12.22
N ALA A 304 9.22 1.50 11.26
CA ALA A 304 9.68 1.55 9.89
C ALA A 304 10.94 2.41 9.71
N GLY A 305 11.04 3.52 10.44
CA GLY A 305 12.16 4.46 10.37
C GLY A 305 13.35 4.09 11.25
N VAL A 306 13.23 3.07 12.10
CA VAL A 306 14.33 2.63 12.96
C VAL A 306 15.40 1.86 12.16
N SER A 307 16.68 2.13 12.48
CA SER A 307 17.85 1.42 11.96
C SER A 307 17.77 -0.10 12.21
N ALA A 308 18.37 -0.88 11.31
CA ALA A 308 18.50 -2.34 11.46
C ALA A 308 19.30 -2.77 12.71
N ALA A 309 20.05 -1.85 13.34
CA ALA A 309 20.77 -2.11 14.58
C ALA A 309 19.86 -2.20 15.82
N VAL A 310 18.59 -1.78 15.72
CA VAL A 310 17.62 -1.87 16.82
C VAL A 310 16.76 -3.11 16.62
N MET A 311 16.72 -3.97 17.64
CA MET A 311 15.84 -5.12 17.69
C MET A 311 14.43 -4.68 18.09
N ILE A 312 13.44 -4.93 17.23
CA ILE A 312 12.04 -4.57 17.48
C ILE A 312 11.27 -5.82 17.89
N LEU A 313 10.72 -5.83 19.10
CA LEU A 313 9.92 -6.92 19.64
C LEU A 313 8.47 -6.47 19.78
N ARG A 314 7.52 -7.24 19.25
CA ARG A 314 6.09 -6.88 19.24
C ARG A 314 5.28 -7.82 20.12
N GLY A 315 4.62 -7.26 21.12
CA GLY A 315 3.60 -7.95 21.90
C GLY A 315 2.22 -7.53 21.41
N GLN A 316 1.41 -8.48 20.95
CA GLN A 316 0.03 -8.23 20.54
C GLN A 316 -0.92 -9.03 21.42
N SER A 317 -1.97 -8.38 21.91
CA SER A 317 -3.08 -9.09 22.56
C SER A 317 -4.02 -9.65 21.49
N ARG A 318 -4.06 -10.97 21.31
CA ARG A 318 -5.02 -11.60 20.38
C ARG A 318 -6.40 -11.61 21.04
N SER A 319 -7.37 -10.92 20.44
CA SER A 319 -8.73 -10.76 20.97
C SER A 319 -9.60 -12.03 20.92
N GLN A 320 -9.07 -13.14 20.42
CA GLN A 320 -9.75 -14.43 20.39
C GLN A 320 -8.91 -15.39 21.21
N THR A 321 -9.50 -15.81 22.35
CA THR A 321 -8.95 -16.73 23.34
C THR A 321 -7.65 -16.25 24.00
N ASP A 322 -7.76 -15.47 25.08
CA ASP A 322 -7.06 -15.79 26.34
C ASP A 322 -7.31 -14.73 27.42
N THR A 323 -7.76 -15.22 28.58
CA THR A 323 -7.77 -14.52 29.87
C THR A 323 -6.36 -14.40 30.48
N ALA A 324 -5.29 -14.62 29.71
CA ALA A 324 -3.93 -14.67 30.20
C ALA A 324 -3.28 -13.27 30.20
N THR A 325 -3.08 -12.72 31.40
CA THR A 325 -2.46 -11.42 31.70
C THR A 325 -1.11 -11.15 31.00
N PHE A 326 -0.44 -12.20 30.49
CA PHE A 326 0.88 -12.12 29.85
C PHE A 326 0.96 -12.59 28.40
N SER A 327 -0.17 -12.67 27.69
CA SER A 327 -0.19 -13.07 26.26
C SER A 327 0.79 -12.25 25.36
N PRO A 328 0.92 -10.91 25.53
CA PRO A 328 1.92 -10.15 24.77
C PRO A 328 3.37 -10.55 25.07
N ALA A 329 3.69 -10.87 26.33
CA ALA A 329 5.02 -11.31 26.73
C ALA A 329 5.32 -12.71 26.18
N ALA A 330 4.36 -13.63 26.22
CA ALA A 330 4.48 -14.95 25.61
C ALA A 330 4.74 -14.86 24.10
N THR A 331 4.07 -13.94 23.41
CA THR A 331 4.29 -13.68 21.97
C THR A 331 5.72 -13.22 21.70
N ILE A 332 6.21 -12.23 22.46
CA ILE A 332 7.58 -11.72 22.31
C ILE A 332 8.61 -12.83 22.55
N ILE A 333 8.49 -13.57 23.65
CA ILE A 333 9.44 -14.64 23.98
C ILE A 333 9.35 -15.77 22.95
N GLY A 334 8.14 -16.10 22.49
CA GLY A 334 7.90 -17.07 21.44
C GLY A 334 8.61 -16.70 20.14
N ASP A 335 8.43 -15.48 19.66
CA ASP A 335 9.06 -15.00 18.42
C ASP A 335 10.60 -14.99 18.52
N VAL A 336 11.15 -14.56 19.67
CA VAL A 336 12.61 -14.49 19.87
C VAL A 336 13.24 -15.88 20.03
N ALA A 337 12.54 -16.80 20.70
CA ALA A 337 12.96 -18.20 20.83
C ALA A 337 12.65 -19.02 19.55
N GLY A 338 11.91 -18.44 18.61
CA GLY A 338 11.43 -19.12 17.40
C GLY A 338 10.38 -20.20 17.67
N ILE A 339 9.64 -20.14 18.78
CA ILE A 339 8.62 -21.13 19.16
C ILE A 339 7.38 -20.98 18.27
N GLY A 340 6.97 -22.08 17.63
CA GLY A 340 5.78 -22.15 16.79
C GLY A 340 4.51 -22.50 17.59
N PRO A 341 3.31 -22.18 17.06
CA PRO A 341 2.02 -22.42 17.73
C PRO A 341 1.63 -23.91 17.86
N ARG A 342 2.39 -24.83 17.25
CA ARG A 342 2.15 -26.28 17.31
C ARG A 342 3.35 -27.05 17.87
N ASP A 343 4.33 -26.35 18.42
CA ASP A 343 5.50 -26.99 19.00
C ASP A 343 5.11 -27.79 20.24
N ASN A 344 5.70 -28.97 20.40
CA ASN A 344 5.47 -29.79 21.57
C ASN A 344 6.21 -29.23 22.80
N PRO A 345 5.80 -29.58 24.03
CA PRO A 345 6.42 -29.08 25.27
C PRO A 345 7.94 -29.27 25.35
N GLU A 346 8.49 -30.35 24.79
CA GLU A 346 9.91 -30.64 24.79
C GLU A 346 10.69 -29.66 23.89
N THR A 347 10.14 -29.36 22.70
CA THR A 347 10.70 -28.38 21.77
C THR A 347 10.64 -26.98 22.35
N ILE A 348 9.54 -26.62 23.02
CA ILE A 348 9.39 -25.34 23.71
C ILE A 348 10.47 -25.20 24.78
N ARG A 349 10.66 -26.21 25.65
CA ARG A 349 11.72 -26.18 26.68
C ARG A 349 13.11 -26.04 26.08
N ALA A 350 13.43 -26.81 25.04
CA ALA A 350 14.74 -26.73 24.39
C ALA A 350 15.02 -25.33 23.82
N ARG A 351 14.04 -24.71 23.15
CA ARG A 351 14.16 -23.34 22.60
C ARG A 351 14.24 -22.27 23.69
N LEU A 352 13.47 -22.42 24.77
CA LEU A 352 13.57 -21.54 25.93
C LEU A 352 14.94 -21.65 26.58
N HIS A 353 15.45 -22.87 26.78
CA HIS A 353 16.77 -23.10 27.34
C HIS A 353 17.87 -22.43 26.50
N GLU A 354 17.83 -22.59 25.18
CA GLU A 354 18.79 -21.93 24.27
C GLU A 354 18.71 -20.40 24.36
N LEU A 355 17.50 -19.83 24.34
CA LEU A 355 17.30 -18.38 24.48
C LEU A 355 17.85 -17.87 25.82
N VAL A 356 17.48 -18.54 26.91
CA VAL A 356 17.84 -18.15 28.27
C VAL A 356 19.34 -18.30 28.48
N PHE A 357 19.97 -19.37 27.99
CA PHE A 357 21.42 -19.55 28.07
C PHE A 357 22.19 -18.47 27.31
N ARG A 358 21.68 -18.02 26.16
CA ARG A 358 22.29 -16.94 25.39
C ARG A 358 22.15 -15.57 26.05
N THR A 359 21.05 -15.33 26.76
CA THR A 359 20.70 -14.00 27.29
C THR A 359 21.03 -13.82 28.77
N THR A 360 21.06 -14.92 29.51
CA THR A 360 21.32 -14.96 30.96
C THR A 360 22.55 -15.81 31.24
N GLY A 361 23.37 -15.42 32.21
CA GLY A 361 24.53 -16.23 32.61
C GLY A 361 24.11 -17.55 33.27
N GLU A 362 25.04 -18.51 33.35
CA GLU A 362 24.81 -19.87 33.85
C GLU A 362 24.09 -19.92 35.22
N SER A 363 24.39 -18.98 36.11
CA SER A 363 23.82 -18.93 37.47
C SER A 363 22.33 -18.53 37.51
N ALA A 364 21.84 -17.80 36.50
CA ALA A 364 20.46 -17.32 36.42
C ALA A 364 19.60 -18.15 35.47
N ALA A 365 20.22 -18.88 34.53
CA ALA A 365 19.53 -19.56 33.44
C ALA A 365 18.44 -20.52 33.91
N ALA A 366 18.74 -21.41 34.86
CA ALA A 366 17.75 -22.38 35.35
C ALA A 366 16.53 -21.71 36.00
N ARG A 367 16.74 -20.57 36.68
CA ARG A 367 15.66 -19.80 37.31
C ARG A 367 14.81 -19.09 36.24
N THR A 368 15.44 -18.42 35.29
CA THR A 368 14.75 -17.68 34.22
C THR A 368 13.98 -18.64 33.31
N GLU A 369 14.53 -19.82 33.01
CA GLU A 369 13.84 -20.86 32.25
C GLU A 369 12.54 -21.29 32.94
N LYS A 370 12.59 -21.56 34.26
CA LYS A 370 11.40 -21.90 35.05
C LYS A 370 10.35 -20.79 35.02
N GLN A 371 10.78 -19.53 35.16
CA GLN A 371 9.91 -18.36 35.15
C GLN A 371 9.19 -18.19 33.80
N LEU A 372 9.91 -18.37 32.68
CA LEU A 372 9.35 -18.22 31.34
C LEU A 372 8.53 -19.42 30.89
N ALA A 373 8.83 -20.63 31.37
CA ALA A 373 8.03 -21.82 31.08
C ALA A 373 6.55 -21.65 31.48
N MET A 374 6.28 -20.82 32.50
CA MET A 374 4.92 -20.49 32.93
C MET A 374 4.11 -19.74 31.86
N LEU A 375 4.76 -18.93 31.01
CA LEU A 375 4.10 -18.25 29.89
C LEU A 375 3.52 -19.21 28.85
N PHE A 376 4.08 -20.42 28.77
CA PHE A 376 3.68 -21.45 27.81
C PHE A 376 2.89 -22.60 28.47
N GLY A 377 2.43 -22.41 29.71
CA GLY A 377 1.69 -23.43 30.45
C GLY A 377 2.51 -24.64 30.88
N LEU A 378 3.84 -24.50 30.95
CA LEU A 378 4.77 -25.59 31.27
C LEU A 378 5.29 -25.56 32.72
N GLY A 379 4.69 -24.72 33.59
CA GLY A 379 5.05 -24.59 34.99
C GLY A 379 3.84 -24.30 35.88
N GLU A 380 3.96 -24.64 37.16
CA GLU A 380 2.95 -24.39 38.19
C GLU A 380 3.45 -23.30 39.15
N SER A 381 2.57 -22.36 39.50
CA SER A 381 2.82 -21.36 40.55
C SER A 381 1.86 -21.61 41.72
N PRO A 382 2.32 -21.50 42.98
CA PRO A 382 1.48 -21.71 44.16
C PRO A 382 0.40 -20.64 44.36
N ASP A 383 0.60 -19.41 43.86
CA ASP A 383 -0.43 -18.35 43.83
C ASP A 383 -0.26 -17.37 42.65
N GLU A 384 -1.28 -16.54 42.41
CA GLU A 384 -1.37 -15.58 41.29
C GLU A 384 -0.40 -14.38 41.41
N THR A 385 -0.10 -13.94 42.63
CA THR A 385 0.82 -12.81 42.89
C THR A 385 2.27 -13.22 42.65
N ALA A 386 2.65 -14.41 43.12
CA ALA A 386 3.95 -15.02 42.87
C ALA A 386 4.14 -15.26 41.36
N PHE A 387 3.10 -15.72 40.66
CA PHE A 387 3.13 -15.93 39.21
C PHE A 387 3.49 -14.64 38.44
N VAL A 388 2.83 -13.52 38.76
CA VAL A 388 3.09 -12.22 38.12
C VAL A 388 4.55 -11.79 38.32
N HIS A 389 5.05 -11.85 39.55
CA HIS A 389 6.41 -11.45 39.86
C HIS A 389 7.45 -12.37 39.22
N GLU A 390 7.21 -13.67 39.18
CA GLU A 390 8.12 -14.64 38.58
C GLU A 390 8.23 -14.46 37.07
N VAL A 391 7.09 -14.36 36.37
CA VAL A 391 7.04 -14.14 34.93
C VAL A 391 7.69 -12.80 34.55
N GLN A 392 7.39 -11.73 35.30
CA GLN A 392 7.98 -10.41 35.06
C GLN A 392 9.50 -10.44 35.23
N ALA A 393 10.01 -11.08 36.28
CA ALA A 393 11.45 -11.20 36.50
C ALA A 393 12.16 -11.99 35.39
N GLY A 394 11.54 -13.08 34.93
CA GLY A 394 12.05 -13.87 33.81
C GLY A 394 12.09 -13.08 32.50
N PHE A 395 11.01 -12.36 32.21
CA PHE A 395 10.90 -11.51 31.02
C PHE A 395 11.95 -10.40 31.02
N ILE A 396 12.07 -9.65 32.12
CA ILE A 396 13.07 -8.58 32.25
C ILE A 396 14.49 -9.13 32.06
N SER A 397 14.80 -10.28 32.65
CA SER A 397 16.14 -10.90 32.54
C SER A 397 16.53 -11.19 31.09
N VAL A 398 15.59 -11.68 30.28
CA VAL A 398 15.83 -11.92 28.84
C VAL A 398 15.96 -10.62 28.07
N ILE A 399 15.09 -9.64 28.32
CA ILE A 399 15.16 -8.33 27.64
C ILE A 399 16.47 -7.62 27.95
N ASP A 400 16.90 -7.61 29.22
CA ASP A 400 18.19 -7.04 29.62
C ASP A 400 19.36 -7.77 28.97
N GLY A 401 19.28 -9.10 28.83
CA GLY A 401 20.25 -9.90 28.11
C GLY A 401 20.37 -9.51 26.64
N LEU A 402 19.23 -9.40 25.95
CA LEU A 402 19.17 -8.95 24.54
C LEU A 402 19.68 -7.51 24.37
N ALA A 403 19.40 -6.65 25.35
CA ALA A 403 19.78 -5.24 25.36
C ALA A 403 21.29 -5.00 25.53
N ARG A 404 22.07 -6.03 25.89
CA ARG A 404 23.55 -5.93 25.97
C ARG A 404 24.18 -5.76 24.60
N ASP A 405 23.64 -6.46 23.60
CA ASP A 405 24.23 -6.53 22.26
C ASP A 405 23.52 -5.60 21.26
N HIS A 406 22.25 -5.28 21.51
CA HIS A 406 21.40 -4.50 20.60
C HIS A 406 20.55 -3.50 21.37
N ALA A 407 20.24 -2.35 20.77
CA ALA A 407 19.16 -1.52 21.30
C ALA A 407 17.84 -2.28 21.09
N VAL A 408 17.05 -2.46 22.15
CA VAL A 408 15.77 -3.19 22.09
C VAL A 408 14.61 -2.22 22.19
N MET A 409 13.69 -2.27 21.23
CA MET A 409 12.42 -1.54 21.27
C MET A 409 11.26 -2.53 21.43
N LEU A 410 10.58 -2.46 22.57
CA LEU A 410 9.36 -3.21 22.83
C LEU A 410 8.15 -2.40 22.35
N LEU A 411 7.31 -2.99 21.52
CA LEU A 411 6.04 -2.41 21.09
C LEU A 411 4.89 -3.28 21.58
N PHE A 412 4.04 -2.71 22.43
CA PHE A 412 2.81 -3.35 22.91
C PHE A 412 1.62 -2.70 22.22
N GLU A 413 0.81 -3.52 21.53
CA GLU A 413 -0.41 -3.09 20.81
C GLU A 413 -1.68 -3.73 21.37
#